data_AF-A0A183IX13-F1
#
_entry.id   AF-A0A183IX13-F1
#
_cell.length_a   1.000
_cell.length_b   1.000
_cell.length_c   1.000
_cell.angle_alpha   90.00
_cell.angle_beta   90.00
_cell.angle_gamma   90.00
#
_symmetry.space_group_name_H-M   'P 1'
#
loop_
_entity.id
_entity.type
_entity.pdbx_description
1 polymer ?
#
loop_
_entity_poly.entity_id
_entity_poly.type
_entity_poly.pdbx_seq_one_letter_code
_entity_poly.pdbx_strand_id
1 'polypeptide(L)'
;MFRSSFSDFASKYGRDSRFKGIEKMRERETMFDDYVREVRRKEREEKTAVRNKQKTEFVELLKEQDTIRKHSKWSEIKKTIDSDARYRQVDSSSLKEDWFKEYCKTLTSENSVIINDMHHFLFLSVSQPYQPVFLG
;
A
#
# COMPACT_ATOMS: atom_id res chain seq x y z
N MET A 1 -7.73 -0.71 20.53
CA MET A 1 -7.45 -1.98 21.25
C MET A 1 -8.48 -2.21 22.32
N PHE A 2 -9.49 -3.03 22.02
CA PHE A 2 -10.50 -3.46 22.99
C PHE A 2 -9.84 -4.29 24.12
N ARG A 3 -10.05 -3.89 25.38
CA ARG A 3 -9.33 -4.41 26.57
C ARG A 3 -10.22 -5.07 27.64
N SER A 4 -11.54 -5.16 27.46
CA SER A 4 -12.38 -5.82 28.48
C SER A 4 -12.45 -7.32 28.28
N SER A 5 -12.41 -8.08 29.38
CA SER A 5 -12.69 -9.52 29.38
C SER A 5 -14.20 -9.79 29.26
N PHE A 6 -14.58 -11.04 28.98
CA PHE A 6 -15.99 -11.43 29.01
C PHE A 6 -16.61 -11.22 30.40
N SER A 7 -15.86 -11.46 31.47
CA SER A 7 -16.32 -11.25 32.85
C SER A 7 -16.67 -9.78 33.11
N ASP A 8 -15.84 -8.85 32.65
CA ASP A 8 -16.09 -7.41 32.76
C ASP A 8 -17.34 -7.00 31.96
N PHE A 9 -17.48 -7.57 30.76
CA PHE A 9 -18.64 -7.35 29.90
C PHE A 9 -19.93 -7.88 30.53
N ALA A 10 -19.93 -9.12 31.02
CA ALA A 10 -21.06 -9.76 31.66
C ALA A 10 -21.48 -9.02 32.94
N SER A 11 -20.51 -8.57 33.74
CA SER A 11 -20.78 -7.79 34.96
C SER A 11 -21.42 -6.44 34.64
N LYS A 12 -21.00 -5.80 33.54
CA LYS A 12 -21.55 -4.50 33.11
C LYS A 12 -22.94 -4.61 32.47
N TYR A 13 -23.18 -5.64 31.66
CA TYR A 13 -24.40 -5.78 30.85
C TYR A 13 -25.34 -6.88 31.35
N GLY A 14 -25.08 -7.50 32.50
CA GLY A 14 -25.86 -8.63 33.03
C GLY A 14 -27.34 -8.35 33.30
N ARG A 15 -27.72 -7.07 33.42
CA ARG A 15 -29.13 -6.65 33.57
C ARG A 15 -29.82 -6.31 32.24
N ASP A 16 -29.07 -6.19 31.15
CA ASP A 16 -29.58 -5.84 29.83
C ASP A 16 -30.47 -6.97 29.27
N SER A 17 -31.63 -6.61 28.72
CA SER A 17 -32.59 -7.58 28.18
C SER A 17 -32.00 -8.39 27.03
N ARG A 18 -31.12 -7.80 26.21
CA ARG A 18 -30.44 -8.48 25.10
C ARG A 18 -29.43 -9.50 25.61
N PHE A 19 -28.75 -9.20 26.72
CA PHE A 19 -27.82 -10.12 27.36
C PHE A 19 -28.57 -11.30 28.01
N LYS A 20 -29.68 -11.02 28.70
CA LYS A 20 -30.52 -12.05 29.33
C LYS A 20 -31.27 -12.92 28.31
N GLY A 21 -31.67 -12.36 27.18
CA GLY A 21 -32.40 -13.05 26.12
C GLY A 21 -31.60 -14.16 25.42
N ILE A 22 -30.27 -14.19 25.58
CA ILE A 22 -29.44 -15.31 25.14
C ILE A 22 -29.38 -16.31 26.29
N GLU A 23 -30.07 -17.44 26.19
CA GLU A 23 -30.22 -18.34 27.34
C GLU A 23 -28.94 -19.09 27.69
N LYS A 24 -28.15 -19.49 26.68
CA LYS A 24 -26.94 -20.29 26.90
C LYS A 24 -25.72 -19.42 27.15
N MET A 25 -25.05 -19.66 28.29
CA MET A 25 -23.81 -18.95 28.66
C MET A 25 -22.73 -19.06 27.56
N ARG A 26 -22.57 -20.26 26.99
CA ARG A 26 -21.62 -20.50 25.91
C ARG A 26 -21.90 -19.66 24.66
N GLU A 27 -23.17 -19.41 24.34
CA GLU A 27 -23.55 -18.56 23.19
C GLU A 27 -23.24 -17.09 23.48
N ARG A 28 -23.44 -16.63 24.73
CA ARG A 28 -23.05 -15.27 25.16
C ARG A 28 -21.55 -15.04 25.01
N GLU A 29 -20.75 -16.00 25.46
CA GLU A 29 -19.29 -15.94 25.37
C GLU A 29 -18.82 -16.00 23.90
N THR A 30 -19.39 -16.90 23.09
CA THR A 30 -19.08 -17.00 21.65
C THR A 30 -19.34 -15.69 20.91
N MET A 31 -20.51 -15.07 21.12
CA MET A 31 -20.85 -13.80 20.47
C MET A 31 -19.94 -12.65 20.93
N PHE A 32 -19.54 -12.66 22.20
CA PHE A 32 -18.58 -11.69 22.70
C PHE A 32 -17.20 -11.87 22.03
N ASP A 33 -16.68 -13.09 21.98
CA ASP A 33 -15.39 -13.38 21.36
C ASP A 33 -15.37 -13.05 19.87
N ASP A 34 -16.45 -13.37 19.15
CA ASP A 34 -16.61 -13.01 17.74
C ASP A 34 -16.65 -11.48 17.56
N TYR A 35 -17.39 -10.76 18.41
CA TYR A 35 -17.38 -9.30 18.40
C TYR A 35 -15.98 -8.74 18.65
N VAL A 36 -15.25 -9.25 19.65
CA VAL A 36 -13.88 -8.82 19.94
C VAL A 36 -12.95 -9.09 18.76
N ARG A 37 -13.08 -10.25 18.11
CA ARG A 37 -12.32 -10.60 16.91
C ARG A 37 -12.62 -9.63 15.78
N GLU A 38 -13.89 -9.34 15.53
CA GLU A 38 -14.32 -8.42 14.47
C GLU A 38 -13.85 -6.99 14.73
N VAL A 39 -13.95 -6.48 15.95
CA VAL A 39 -13.41 -5.17 16.33
C VAL A 39 -11.90 -5.12 16.05
N ARG A 40 -11.14 -6.13 16.49
CA ARG A 40 -9.69 -6.21 16.24
C ARG A 40 -9.35 -6.34 14.76
N ARG A 41 -10.16 -7.05 13.99
CA ARG A 41 -10.01 -7.17 12.53
C ARG A 41 -10.23 -5.81 11.87
N LYS A 42 -11.34 -5.14 12.18
CA LYS A 42 -11.69 -3.82 11.66
C LYS A 42 -10.65 -2.75 12.01
N GLU A 43 -10.18 -2.70 13.26
CA GLU A 43 -9.12 -1.76 13.68
C GLU A 43 -7.83 -1.96 12.85
N ARG A 44 -7.44 -3.21 12.56
CA ARG A 44 -6.25 -3.52 11.75
C ARG A 44 -6.43 -3.15 10.28
N GLU A 45 -7.61 -3.43 9.73
CA GLU A 45 -7.94 -3.12 8.34
C GLU A 45 -8.02 -1.63 8.10
N GLU A 46 -8.67 -0.87 8.99
CA GLU A 46 -8.77 0.59 8.91
C GLU A 46 -7.38 1.23 8.96
N LYS A 47 -6.52 0.80 9.91
CA LYS A 47 -5.13 1.27 9.98
C LYS A 47 -4.36 0.96 8.69
N THR A 48 -4.60 -0.20 8.09
CA THR A 48 -3.96 -0.60 6.83
C THR A 48 -4.50 0.20 5.65
N ALA A 49 -5.80 0.44 5.59
CA ALA A 49 -6.44 1.24 4.55
C ALA A 49 -5.96 2.68 4.58
N VAL A 50 -5.88 3.30 5.76
CA VAL A 50 -5.32 4.65 5.93
C VAL A 50 -3.87 4.71 5.46
N ARG A 51 -3.02 3.75 5.88
CA ARG A 51 -1.62 3.69 5.44
C ARG A 51 -1.49 3.51 3.92
N ASN A 52 -2.31 2.65 3.33
CA ASN A 52 -2.29 2.39 1.89
C ASN A 52 -2.75 3.62 1.11
N LYS A 53 -3.80 4.31 1.57
CA LYS A 53 -4.26 5.57 0.98
C LYS A 53 -3.17 6.64 1.02
N GLN A 54 -2.55 6.85 2.19
CA GLN A 54 -1.42 7.76 2.35
C GLN A 54 -0.26 7.42 1.41
N LYS A 55 0.05 6.12 1.25
CA LYS A 55 1.10 5.66 0.32
C LYS A 55 0.74 6.01 -1.12
N THR A 56 -0.50 5.73 -1.55
CA THR A 56 -0.96 6.05 -2.90
C THR A 56 -0.85 7.55 -3.19
N GLU A 57 -1.41 8.39 -2.33
CA GLU A 57 -1.38 9.86 -2.48
C GLU A 57 0.06 10.40 -2.47
N PHE A 58 0.93 9.84 -1.62
CA PHE A 58 2.35 10.20 -1.58
C PHE A 58 3.09 9.79 -2.86
N VAL A 59 2.83 8.60 -3.40
CA VAL A 59 3.44 8.14 -4.65
C VAL A 59 2.93 8.95 -5.85
N GLU A 60 1.67 9.37 -5.86
CA GLU A 60 1.13 10.30 -6.87
C GLU A 60 1.87 11.63 -6.85
N LEU A 61 2.08 12.21 -5.66
CA LEU A 61 2.92 13.40 -5.49
C LEU A 61 4.33 13.20 -6.04
N LEU A 62 4.95 12.04 -5.83
CA LEU A 62 6.28 11.75 -6.39
C LEU A 62 6.24 11.64 -7.93
N LYS A 63 5.19 11.06 -8.51
CA LYS A 63 5.02 10.96 -9.96
C LYS A 63 4.88 12.32 -10.64
N GLU A 64 4.32 13.31 -9.94
CA GLU A 64 4.23 14.70 -10.42
C GLU A 64 5.59 15.42 -10.43
N GLN A 65 6.64 14.84 -9.83
CA GLN A 65 7.97 15.44 -9.81
C GLN A 65 8.83 14.97 -11.00
N ASP A 66 8.84 15.77 -12.07
CA ASP A 66 9.63 15.51 -13.28
C ASP A 66 11.15 15.44 -13.07
N THR A 67 11.64 15.83 -11.88
CA THR A 67 13.07 15.83 -11.51
C THR A 67 13.52 14.51 -10.89
N ILE A 68 12.59 13.62 -10.51
CA ILE A 68 12.94 12.33 -9.89
C ILE A 68 13.49 11.38 -10.95
N ARG A 69 14.64 10.79 -10.62
CA ARG A 69 15.34 9.76 -11.40
C ARG A 69 15.73 8.63 -10.45
N LYS A 70 16.22 7.53 -11.02
CA LYS A 70 16.70 6.33 -10.29
C LYS A 70 17.67 6.67 -9.14
N HIS A 71 18.56 7.63 -9.35
CA HIS A 71 19.63 7.98 -8.41
C HIS A 71 19.38 9.28 -7.64
N SER A 72 18.16 9.84 -7.73
CA SER A 72 17.78 11.05 -7.01
C SER A 72 17.94 10.86 -5.51
N LYS A 73 18.41 11.91 -4.82
CA LYS A 73 18.62 11.90 -3.37
C LYS A 73 17.36 12.37 -2.66
N TRP A 74 16.95 11.61 -1.64
CA TRP A 74 15.78 11.96 -0.81
C TRP A 74 15.88 13.37 -0.22
N SER A 75 17.08 13.78 0.19
CA SER A 75 17.34 15.12 0.76
C SER A 75 17.02 16.29 -0.15
N GLU A 76 17.09 16.09 -1.47
CA GLU A 76 16.80 17.14 -2.47
C GLU A 76 15.30 17.18 -2.74
N ILE A 77 14.71 16.02 -3.05
CA ILE A 77 13.28 15.88 -3.33
C ILE A 77 12.43 16.28 -2.14
N LYS A 78 12.84 15.93 -0.91
CA LYS A 78 12.13 16.33 0.31
C LYS A 78 11.92 17.84 0.38
N LYS A 79 12.87 18.66 -0.06
CA LYS A 79 12.76 20.14 0.01
C LYS A 79 11.76 20.70 -1.00
N THR A 80 11.46 19.98 -2.07
CA THR A 80 10.49 20.43 -3.07
C THR A 80 9.07 20.05 -2.69
N ILE A 81 8.88 18.93 -1.98
CA ILE A 81 7.57 18.38 -1.65
C ILE A 81 7.12 18.58 -0.19
N ASP A 82 7.95 19.15 0.70
CA ASP A 82 7.66 19.25 2.14
C ASP A 82 6.46 20.15 2.51
N SER A 83 6.10 21.05 1.61
CA SER A 83 4.95 21.94 1.74
C SER A 83 3.62 21.29 1.34
N ASP A 84 3.65 20.20 0.57
CA ASP A 84 2.44 19.53 0.07
C ASP A 84 1.69 18.81 1.21
N ALA A 85 0.35 18.89 1.18
CA ALA A 85 -0.50 18.27 2.19
C ALA A 85 -0.33 16.74 2.22
N ARG A 86 -0.19 16.08 1.06
CA ARG A 86 0.02 14.62 0.93
C ARG A 86 1.35 14.19 1.53
N TYR A 87 2.38 15.04 1.46
CA TYR A 87 3.64 14.83 2.17
C TYR A 87 3.45 14.93 3.69
N ARG A 88 2.73 15.95 4.16
CA ARG A 88 2.51 16.22 5.60
C ARG A 88 1.61 15.19 6.27
N GLN A 89 0.70 14.56 5.52
CA GLN A 89 -0.21 13.52 6.01
C GLN A 89 0.51 12.26 6.50
N VAL A 90 1.74 12.03 6.06
CA VAL A 90 2.60 10.95 6.54
C VAL A 90 3.46 11.50 7.67
N ASP A 91 3.33 11.01 8.90
CA ASP A 91 4.11 11.56 10.02
C ASP A 91 5.55 11.00 10.05
N SER A 92 5.70 9.73 9.68
CA SER A 92 6.99 9.03 9.79
C SER A 92 7.94 9.41 8.66
N SER A 93 9.06 10.04 9.03
CA SER A 93 10.12 10.43 8.08
C SER A 93 10.80 9.22 7.43
N SER A 94 11.02 8.13 8.18
CA SER A 94 11.58 6.90 7.62
C SER A 94 10.64 6.27 6.61
N LEU A 95 9.34 6.27 6.89
CA LEU A 95 8.33 5.70 5.99
C LEU A 95 8.25 6.45 4.65
N LYS A 96 8.33 7.79 4.68
CA LYS A 96 8.42 8.62 3.47
C LYS A 96 9.62 8.24 2.62
N GLU A 97 10.78 8.10 3.25
CA GLU A 97 12.02 7.75 2.56
C GLU A 97 11.96 6.34 1.98
N ASP A 98 11.36 5.38 2.70
CA ASP A 98 11.16 4.02 2.21
C ASP A 98 10.26 3.99 0.97
N TRP A 99 9.14 4.72 0.99
CA TRP A 99 8.25 4.83 -0.18
C TRP A 99 8.90 5.54 -1.37
N PHE A 100 9.70 6.58 -1.11
CA PHE A 100 10.52 7.21 -2.14
C PHE A 100 11.50 6.23 -2.78
N LYS A 101 12.25 5.47 -1.97
CA LYS A 101 13.18 4.45 -2.47
C LYS A 101 12.48 3.36 -3.25
N GLU A 102 11.30 2.94 -2.80
CA GLU A 102 10.46 1.98 -3.52
C GLU A 102 10.05 2.51 -4.90
N TYR A 103 9.59 3.76 -4.97
CA TYR A 103 9.26 4.42 -6.24
C TYR A 103 10.48 4.57 -7.17
N CYS A 104 11.65 4.98 -6.65
CA CYS A 104 12.87 5.03 -7.46
C CYS A 104 13.25 3.66 -8.05
N LYS A 105 12.96 2.56 -7.36
CA LYS A 105 13.16 1.20 -7.87
C LYS A 105 12.20 0.87 -9.02
N THR A 106 10.94 1.29 -8.98
CA THR A 106 9.99 1.01 -10.08
C THR A 106 10.41 1.68 -11.39
N LEU A 107 11.03 2.87 -11.32
CA LEU A 107 11.61 3.57 -12.48
C LEU A 107 12.77 2.78 -13.14
N THR A 108 13.39 1.84 -12.43
CA THR A 108 14.45 0.99 -12.98
C THR A 108 13.87 -0.16 -13.82
N SER A 109 12.72 -0.68 -13.44
CA SER A 109 12.04 -1.77 -14.15
C SER A 109 11.43 -1.30 -15.47
N GLU A 110 10.78 -0.14 -15.50
CA GLU A 110 10.21 0.42 -16.74
C GLU A 110 11.28 0.72 -17.81
N ASN A 111 12.43 1.25 -17.41
CA ASN A 111 13.55 1.46 -18.33
C ASN A 111 14.23 0.15 -18.77
N SER A 112 14.18 -0.90 -17.95
CA SER A 112 14.78 -2.20 -18.30
C SER A 112 13.97 -2.95 -19.35
N VAL A 113 12.62 -2.80 -19.35
CA VAL A 113 11.75 -3.41 -20.36
C VAL A 113 12.00 -2.79 -21.74
N ILE A 114 12.08 -1.46 -21.82
CA ILE A 114 12.33 -0.77 -23.10
C ILE A 114 13.72 -1.09 -23.67
N ILE A 115 14.76 -1.20 -22.83
CA ILE A 115 16.11 -1.56 -23.29
C ILE A 115 16.14 -3.02 -23.80
N ASN A 116 15.45 -3.94 -23.13
CA ASN A 116 15.36 -5.32 -23.57
C ASN A 116 14.59 -5.46 -24.90
N ASP A 117 13.50 -4.69 -25.08
CA ASP A 117 12.74 -4.68 -26.33
C ASP A 117 13.52 -4.02 -27.48
N MET A 118 14.31 -2.98 -27.21
CA MET A 118 15.18 -2.34 -28.21
C MET A 118 16.34 -3.23 -28.63
N HIS A 119 16.95 -3.96 -27.70
CA HIS A 119 17.98 -4.97 -28.02
C HIS A 119 17.41 -6.10 -28.88
N HIS A 120 16.18 -6.55 -28.61
CA HIS A 120 15.50 -7.54 -29.43
C HIS A 120 15.14 -7.00 -30.83
N PHE A 121 14.67 -5.75 -30.93
CA PHE A 121 14.39 -5.10 -32.22
C PHE A 121 15.64 -4.93 -33.08
N LEU A 122 16.76 -4.52 -32.49
CA LEU A 122 18.04 -4.40 -33.18
C LEU A 122 18.54 -5.77 -33.65
N PHE A 123 18.42 -6.81 -32.82
CA PHE A 123 18.79 -8.18 -33.17
C PHE A 123 17.97 -8.72 -34.36
N LEU A 124 16.65 -8.48 -34.40
CA LEU A 124 15.81 -8.89 -35.51
C LEU A 124 16.10 -8.12 -36.82
N SER A 125 16.51 -6.84 -36.73
CA SER A 125 16.82 -6.02 -37.91
C SER A 125 18.12 -6.43 -38.60
N VAL A 126 19.10 -6.95 -37.86
CA VAL A 126 20.41 -7.38 -38.39
C VAL A 126 20.34 -8.79 -39.01
N SER A 127 19.33 -9.59 -38.66
CA SER A 127 19.18 -10.98 -39.13
C SER A 127 18.25 -11.17 -40.33
N GLN A 128 17.75 -10.12 -40.97
CA GLN A 128 16.99 -10.27 -42.22
C GLN A 128 17.95 -10.21 -43.43
N PRO A 129 18.23 -11.33 -44.14
CA PRO A 129 18.95 -11.26 -45.40
C PRO A 129 18.07 -10.55 -46.43
N TYR A 130 18.58 -9.47 -47.02
CA TYR A 130 17.99 -8.79 -48.18
C TYR A 130 17.50 -9.83 -49.18
N GLN A 131 16.19 -9.96 -49.36
CA GLN A 131 15.63 -10.76 -50.45
C GLN A 131 15.72 -9.91 -51.71
N PRO A 132 16.52 -10.29 -52.73
CA PRO A 132 16.51 -9.57 -53.99
C PRO A 132 15.16 -9.78 -54.67
N VAL A 133 14.51 -8.67 -55.02
CA VAL A 133 13.34 -8.69 -55.91
C VAL A 133 13.80 -9.12 -57.30
N PHE A 134 13.53 -10.37 -57.68
CA PHE A 134 13.70 -10.80 -59.06
C PHE A 134 12.58 -10.20 -59.91
N LEU A 135 12.94 -9.22 -60.74
CA LEU A 135 12.15 -8.80 -61.89
C LEU A 135 12.42 -9.79 -63.04
N GLY A 136 11.39 -10.53 -63.45
CA GLY A 136 11.42 -11.48 -64.56
C GLY A 136 10.23 -12.41 -64.55
#